data_AF-A0A6C1QP20-F1
#
_entry.id   AF-A0A6C1QP20-F1
#
_cell.length_a   1.000
_cell.length_b   1.000
_cell.length_c   1.000
_cell.angle_alpha   90.00
_cell.angle_beta   90.00
_cell.angle_gamma   90.00
#
_symmetry.space_group_name_H-M   'P 1'
#
loop_
_entity.id
_entity.type
_entity.pdbx_description
1 polymer ?
#
loop_
_entity_poly.entity_id
_entity_poly.type
_entity_poly.pdbx_seq_one_letter_code
_entity_poly.pdbx_strand_id
1 'polypeptide(L)'
;MQVGFVLRRLAPAVGVILAAALLAACATPPSVSPAASAAAVSTAPSMEPSTEPSTEPDTRSMPDSPRDGPAATRPDDQIEDHIEDPPRTRADAPIRSPHFAARQTSADQLRAETIDALLAAMSIEQRVGQLFMIGFPVDAAGRPLRELSRRADEVMRTIQPGGVLLFGQNVHTTAQLQNLITAFQQTAALPLLIAVDHEGGSISRITAGGGVPATRIPAARVVGAAGDPELAYRLGKVMGRELRSLGVTVNFAPVADLLTNPANTVIGDRSLGNDPERVGELVAALVRGMQSHGVAAVLKHFPGHGDTYEDTHYEAAVVRHTAERLDGVELVPFRRGIEAGVIGVMTAHIGAPEVTGTGDPATLSPFLLQTLLRESLRFEGLVISDSLNMHALTRYYDRNQVVVRAFAAGVDILLHPERPLEAYRALVEAVHSGAVGAQRLDQSVRRILETKYNLGLLLPSESAARAIGADGIIDLRFPAEPPAQVLGIAAHQAVVEEIVRRHNDLRQQETGAR
;
A
#
# COMPACT_ATOMS: atom_id res chain seq x y z
N MET A 1 -24.64 -9.96 -8.71
CA MET A 1 -26.08 -9.62 -8.62
C MET A 1 -26.56 -9.23 -7.19
N GLN A 2 -25.69 -9.14 -6.17
CA GLN A 2 -26.10 -8.82 -4.78
C GLN A 2 -25.68 -7.43 -4.25
N VAL A 3 -24.79 -6.68 -4.91
CA VAL A 3 -24.34 -5.36 -4.42
C VAL A 3 -25.34 -4.23 -4.70
N GLY A 4 -25.92 -4.19 -5.91
CA GLY A 4 -26.96 -3.22 -6.26
C GLY A 4 -28.25 -3.31 -5.42
N PHE A 5 -28.47 -4.42 -4.70
CA PHE A 5 -29.64 -4.59 -3.82
C PHE A 5 -29.45 -3.92 -2.45
N VAL A 6 -28.21 -3.81 -1.95
CA VAL A 6 -27.89 -3.15 -0.67
C VAL A 6 -27.86 -1.62 -0.85
N LEU A 7 -27.25 -1.13 -1.93
CA LEU A 7 -27.17 0.31 -2.25
C LEU A 7 -28.55 0.94 -2.49
N ARG A 8 -29.51 0.19 -3.08
CA ARG A 8 -30.88 0.70 -3.35
C ARG A 8 -31.82 0.73 -2.14
N ARG A 9 -31.53 0.02 -1.05
CA ARG A 9 -32.44 -0.06 0.12
C ARG A 9 -32.06 0.82 1.31
N LEU A 10 -30.84 1.36 1.36
CA LEU A 10 -30.39 2.19 2.50
C LEU A 10 -30.53 3.70 2.28
N ALA A 11 -30.71 4.16 1.04
CA ALA A 11 -30.80 5.58 0.70
C ALA A 11 -31.93 6.36 1.41
N PRO A 12 -33.14 5.81 1.71
CA PRO A 12 -34.16 6.58 2.42
C PRO A 12 -34.19 6.36 3.95
N ALA A 13 -33.46 5.37 4.50
CA ALA A 13 -33.58 5.01 5.92
C ALA A 13 -32.58 5.73 6.84
N VAL A 14 -31.44 6.19 6.31
CA VAL A 14 -30.41 6.91 7.10
C VAL A 14 -30.73 8.40 7.26
N GLY A 15 -31.55 8.97 6.37
CA GLY A 15 -31.95 10.39 6.40
C GLY A 15 -32.85 10.79 7.57
N VAL A 16 -33.49 9.83 8.25
CA VAL A 16 -34.43 10.12 9.35
C VAL A 16 -33.75 10.10 10.73
N ILE A 17 -32.61 9.42 10.87
CA ILE A 17 -31.91 9.29 12.17
C ILE A 17 -30.92 10.46 12.40
N LEU A 18 -30.37 11.06 11.34
CA LEU A 18 -29.46 12.21 11.49
C LEU A 18 -30.16 13.56 11.79
N ALA A 19 -31.46 13.70 11.51
CA ALA A 19 -32.19 14.95 11.72
C ALA A 19 -32.49 15.26 13.20
N ALA A 20 -32.37 14.27 14.11
CA ALA A 20 -32.69 14.44 15.52
C ALA A 20 -31.51 14.97 16.37
N ALA A 21 -30.29 15.05 15.84
CA ALA A 21 -29.08 15.40 16.61
C ALA A 21 -28.51 16.81 16.33
N LEU A 22 -29.16 17.63 15.49
CA LEU A 22 -28.62 18.92 15.01
C LEU A 22 -29.43 20.16 15.41
N LEU A 23 -30.27 20.06 16.45
CA LEU A 23 -31.01 21.19 17.02
C LEU A 23 -30.50 21.55 18.43
N ALA A 24 -29.22 21.92 18.56
CA ALA A 24 -28.71 22.63 19.72
C ALA A 24 -27.33 23.25 19.46
N ALA A 25 -27.29 24.39 18.75
CA ALA A 25 -26.29 25.46 18.92
C ALA A 25 -26.47 26.55 17.85
N CYS A 26 -27.37 27.50 18.10
CA CYS A 26 -27.36 28.78 17.39
C CYS A 26 -26.54 29.77 18.21
N ALA A 27 -25.36 30.15 17.71
CA ALA A 27 -24.69 31.38 18.10
C ALA A 27 -23.99 31.97 16.88
N THR A 28 -24.39 33.19 16.53
CA THR A 28 -23.96 34.00 15.38
C THR A 28 -22.48 34.42 15.49
N PRO A 29 -21.70 34.46 14.40
CA PRO A 29 -20.37 35.07 14.40
C PRO A 29 -20.42 36.58 14.07
N PRO A 30 -19.47 37.40 14.57
CA PRO A 30 -19.34 38.78 14.13
C PRO A 30 -18.47 38.88 12.86
N SER A 31 -18.83 39.87 12.04
CA SER A 31 -18.21 40.30 10.80
C SER A 31 -16.86 41.01 10.99
N VAL A 32 -15.87 40.72 10.14
CA VAL A 32 -14.72 41.61 9.90
C VAL A 32 -14.33 41.59 8.41
N SER A 33 -14.22 42.79 7.82
CA SER A 33 -13.84 43.07 6.43
C SER A 33 -12.31 43.16 6.25
N PRO A 34 -11.76 43.13 5.02
CA PRO A 34 -10.37 42.77 4.75
C PRO A 34 -9.41 43.98 4.76
N ALA A 35 -8.18 43.76 5.21
CA ALA A 35 -7.06 44.66 4.98
C ALA A 35 -5.99 43.93 4.15
N ALA A 36 -5.67 44.54 3.01
CA ALA A 36 -4.63 44.13 2.09
C ALA A 36 -3.23 44.32 2.67
N SER A 37 -2.29 43.46 2.27
CA SER A 37 -0.88 43.81 2.17
C SER A 37 -0.21 42.98 1.09
N ALA A 38 0.41 43.67 0.14
CA ALA A 38 1.17 43.15 -0.97
C ALA A 38 2.66 43.05 -0.61
N ALA A 39 3.30 41.96 -1.01
CA ALA A 39 4.75 41.88 -1.25
C ALA A 39 4.99 40.65 -2.15
N ALA A 40 5.26 40.87 -3.44
CA ALA A 40 6.59 40.95 -4.03
C ALA A 40 7.07 39.59 -4.56
N VAL A 41 6.80 39.40 -5.85
CA VAL A 41 7.28 38.31 -6.71
C VAL A 41 8.79 38.45 -6.89
N SER A 42 9.53 37.36 -6.65
CA SER A 42 10.93 37.24 -7.04
C SER A 42 11.09 36.04 -7.96
N THR A 43 11.45 36.35 -9.21
CA THR A 43 11.73 35.45 -10.33
C THR A 43 13.12 34.85 -10.18
N ALA A 44 13.24 33.51 -10.26
CA ALA A 44 14.51 32.81 -10.43
C ALA A 44 14.62 32.27 -11.88
N PRO A 45 15.81 32.29 -12.51
CA PRO A 45 15.95 32.13 -13.95
C PRO A 45 16.08 30.67 -14.42
N SER A 46 15.63 30.48 -15.66
CA SER A 46 15.76 29.31 -16.51
C SER A 46 17.22 28.93 -16.79
N MET A 47 17.53 27.63 -16.80
CA MET A 47 18.77 27.07 -17.32
C MET A 47 18.44 26.16 -18.50
N GLU A 48 18.89 26.58 -19.68
CA GLU A 48 18.93 25.78 -20.91
C GLU A 48 20.21 24.93 -21.00
N PRO A 49 20.25 23.91 -21.88
CA PRO A 49 21.18 22.79 -21.78
C PRO A 49 22.50 23.04 -22.52
N SER A 50 23.60 22.52 -21.97
CA SER A 50 24.91 22.51 -22.61
C SER A 50 25.12 21.23 -23.44
N THR A 51 25.45 21.44 -24.71
CA THR A 51 25.83 20.47 -25.73
C THR A 51 27.34 20.14 -25.73
N GLU A 52 27.63 18.90 -26.17
CA GLU A 52 28.81 18.38 -26.92
C GLU A 52 30.04 17.76 -26.21
N PRO A 53 30.86 16.89 -26.88
CA PRO A 53 30.62 16.08 -28.09
C PRO A 53 31.07 14.60 -28.01
N SER A 54 30.77 13.87 -29.09
CA SER A 54 31.08 12.50 -29.49
C SER A 54 32.57 12.17 -29.71
N THR A 55 32.96 10.90 -29.48
CA THR A 55 33.98 10.19 -30.27
C THR A 55 33.80 8.66 -30.23
N GLU A 56 33.60 8.04 -31.40
CA GLU A 56 33.89 6.62 -31.69
C GLU A 56 35.40 6.42 -31.90
N PRO A 57 35.88 5.16 -31.91
CA PRO A 57 36.33 4.65 -33.21
C PRO A 57 35.99 3.18 -33.48
N ASP A 58 35.43 2.98 -34.66
CA ASP A 58 36.03 2.29 -35.81
C ASP A 58 36.20 0.76 -35.84
N THR A 59 35.88 0.30 -37.04
CA THR A 59 35.63 -1.02 -37.59
C THR A 59 36.90 -1.84 -37.84
N ARG A 60 36.77 -3.18 -37.83
CA ARG A 60 37.55 -4.08 -38.72
C ARG A 60 36.97 -5.50 -38.82
N SER A 61 36.45 -5.73 -40.02
CA SER A 61 36.24 -6.92 -40.86
C SER A 61 36.81 -8.31 -40.46
N MET A 62 35.97 -9.31 -40.76
CA MET A 62 36.26 -10.74 -41.03
C MET A 62 37.23 -10.94 -42.22
N PRO A 63 37.82 -12.14 -42.39
CA PRO A 63 37.21 -13.09 -43.36
C PRO A 63 37.33 -14.60 -43.04
N ASP A 64 36.32 -15.31 -43.54
CA ASP A 64 36.25 -16.64 -44.19
C ASP A 64 36.81 -17.96 -43.61
N SER A 65 35.93 -18.96 -43.71
CA SER A 65 36.08 -20.42 -43.57
C SER A 65 36.78 -21.06 -44.80
N PRO A 66 37.15 -22.36 -44.80
CA PRO A 66 36.16 -23.42 -45.11
C PRO A 66 36.38 -24.84 -44.51
N ARG A 67 35.24 -25.54 -44.37
CA ARG A 67 34.88 -26.96 -44.66
C ARG A 67 35.88 -28.10 -44.43
N ASP A 68 35.44 -29.15 -43.72
CA ASP A 68 34.96 -30.42 -44.32
C ASP A 68 34.46 -31.45 -43.26
N GLY A 69 33.37 -32.17 -43.58
CA GLY A 69 32.92 -33.41 -42.90
C GLY A 69 33.63 -34.66 -43.47
N PRO A 70 33.19 -35.94 -43.24
CA PRO A 70 31.77 -36.37 -43.21
C PRO A 70 31.37 -37.58 -42.30
N ALA A 71 30.05 -37.86 -42.30
CA ALA A 71 29.30 -39.14 -42.28
C ALA A 71 29.38 -40.12 -41.07
N ALA A 72 28.25 -40.35 -40.37
CA ALA A 72 27.24 -41.44 -40.52
C ALA A 72 27.49 -42.56 -39.47
N THR A 73 26.53 -43.17 -38.75
CA THR A 73 25.27 -43.87 -39.11
C THR A 73 24.42 -44.14 -37.85
N ARG A 74 23.10 -44.37 -38.01
CA ARG A 74 22.17 -44.95 -37.00
C ARG A 74 22.40 -46.46 -36.79
N PRO A 75 21.79 -47.06 -35.75
CA PRO A 75 20.58 -47.85 -36.01
C PRO A 75 19.45 -47.68 -34.97
N ASP A 76 18.24 -47.98 -35.44
CA ASP A 76 17.02 -48.21 -34.66
C ASP A 76 17.13 -49.50 -33.83
N ASP A 77 16.50 -49.55 -32.66
CA ASP A 77 15.81 -50.76 -32.19
C ASP A 77 14.70 -50.43 -31.18
N GLN A 78 13.59 -51.15 -31.35
CA GLN A 78 12.30 -51.00 -30.69
C GLN A 78 12.28 -51.69 -29.33
N ILE A 79 11.69 -51.06 -28.31
CA ILE A 79 11.10 -51.75 -27.16
C ILE A 79 9.75 -51.09 -26.86
N GLU A 80 8.68 -51.84 -27.11
CA GLU A 80 7.32 -51.57 -26.65
C GLU A 80 7.23 -51.97 -25.17
N ASP A 81 6.76 -51.06 -24.30
CA ASP A 81 6.30 -51.40 -22.96
C ASP A 81 4.84 -50.98 -22.82
N HIS A 82 3.99 -51.97 -22.59
CA HIS A 82 2.57 -51.86 -22.30
C HIS A 82 2.34 -51.20 -20.93
N ILE A 83 1.58 -50.12 -20.89
CA ILE A 83 1.02 -49.57 -19.65
C ILE A 83 -0.50 -49.78 -19.70
N GLU A 84 -1.01 -50.67 -18.85
CA GLU A 84 -2.44 -50.85 -18.58
C GLU A 84 -2.99 -49.67 -17.75
N ASP A 85 -4.14 -49.12 -18.16
CA ASP A 85 -4.92 -48.12 -17.43
C ASP A 85 -5.66 -48.76 -16.22
N PRO A 86 -5.61 -48.20 -15.00
CA PRO A 86 -6.49 -48.61 -13.91
C PRO A 86 -7.86 -47.88 -13.98
N PRO A 87 -8.91 -48.45 -13.38
CA PRO A 87 -10.29 -48.06 -13.65
C PRO A 87 -10.69 -46.73 -12.98
N ARG A 88 -11.52 -45.95 -13.69
CA ARG A 88 -12.17 -44.75 -13.18
C ARG A 88 -13.18 -45.08 -12.07
N THR A 89 -12.95 -44.58 -10.85
CA THR A 89 -13.97 -44.54 -9.79
C THR A 89 -14.16 -43.14 -9.22
N ARG A 90 -15.43 -42.71 -9.30
CA ARG A 90 -16.20 -41.71 -8.52
C ARG A 90 -15.47 -40.75 -7.56
N ALA A 91 -15.67 -39.46 -7.86
CA ALA A 91 -15.90 -38.32 -6.94
C ALA A 91 -15.40 -38.42 -5.49
N ASP A 92 -14.23 -37.83 -5.23
CA ASP A 92 -13.77 -37.50 -3.88
C ASP A 92 -14.15 -36.06 -3.51
N ALA A 93 -14.98 -35.92 -2.48
CA ALA A 93 -15.08 -34.72 -1.69
C ALA A 93 -13.76 -34.49 -0.91
N PRO A 94 -13.36 -33.23 -0.63
CA PRO A 94 -12.08 -32.98 0.02
C PRO A 94 -12.07 -33.52 1.45
N ILE A 95 -11.31 -34.59 1.69
CA ILE A 95 -11.02 -35.13 3.03
C ILE A 95 -10.14 -34.10 3.76
N ARG A 96 -10.73 -33.28 4.61
CA ARG A 96 -9.99 -32.49 5.61
C ARG A 96 -9.59 -33.42 6.75
N SER A 97 -8.32 -33.84 6.80
CA SER A 97 -7.81 -34.67 7.90
C SER A 97 -7.94 -33.97 9.27
N PRO A 98 -8.41 -34.66 10.32
CA PRO A 98 -8.65 -34.08 11.66
C PRO A 98 -7.43 -33.37 12.28
N HIS A 99 -6.22 -33.86 11.97
CA HIS A 99 -4.97 -33.29 12.46
C HIS A 99 -4.66 -31.87 11.92
N PHE A 100 -5.13 -31.53 10.71
CA PHE A 100 -4.87 -30.22 10.12
C PHE A 100 -5.78 -29.15 10.75
N ALA A 101 -7.06 -29.48 10.95
CA ALA A 101 -8.02 -28.62 11.62
C ALA A 101 -7.65 -28.35 13.09
N ALA A 102 -7.18 -29.37 13.83
CA ALA A 102 -6.73 -29.20 15.21
C ALA A 102 -5.51 -28.26 15.33
N ARG A 103 -4.54 -28.35 14.41
CA ARG A 103 -3.35 -27.47 14.40
C ARG A 103 -3.67 -26.02 14.02
N GLN A 104 -4.55 -25.80 13.04
CA GLN A 104 -5.03 -24.45 12.71
C GLN A 104 -5.76 -23.80 13.88
N THR A 105 -6.62 -24.57 14.56
CA THR A 105 -7.36 -24.09 15.74
C THR A 105 -6.40 -23.63 16.85
N SER A 106 -5.28 -24.35 17.09
CA SER A 106 -4.28 -23.93 18.07
C SER A 106 -3.51 -22.66 17.68
N ALA A 107 -3.22 -22.45 16.39
CA ALA A 107 -2.49 -21.27 15.93
C ALA A 107 -3.36 -20.01 15.92
N ASP A 108 -4.62 -20.14 15.50
CA ASP A 108 -5.61 -19.06 15.54
C ASP A 108 -5.93 -18.64 16.98
N GLN A 109 -6.06 -19.62 17.89
CA GLN A 109 -6.25 -19.38 19.31
C GLN A 109 -5.04 -18.67 19.92
N LEU A 110 -3.82 -19.16 19.67
CA LEU A 110 -2.60 -18.52 20.17
C LEU A 110 -2.42 -17.09 19.64
N ARG A 111 -2.80 -16.83 18.38
CA ARG A 111 -2.87 -15.47 17.83
C ARG A 111 -3.84 -14.64 18.66
N ALA A 112 -5.10 -15.07 18.79
CA ALA A 112 -6.11 -14.32 19.51
C ALA A 112 -5.69 -14.00 20.95
N GLU A 113 -5.18 -14.99 21.69
CA GLU A 113 -4.67 -14.82 23.06
C GLU A 113 -3.51 -13.82 23.14
N THR A 114 -2.56 -13.88 22.19
CA THR A 114 -1.45 -12.93 22.12
C THR A 114 -1.94 -11.50 21.90
N ILE A 115 -2.89 -11.32 20.96
CA ILE A 115 -3.45 -10.00 20.66
C ILE A 115 -4.27 -9.45 21.83
N ASP A 116 -5.07 -10.29 22.48
CA ASP A 116 -5.87 -9.92 23.65
C ASP A 116 -4.98 -9.50 24.81
N ALA A 117 -3.92 -10.25 25.08
CA ALA A 117 -2.96 -9.94 26.14
C ALA A 117 -2.23 -8.61 25.88
N LEU A 118 -1.78 -8.36 24.65
CA LEU A 118 -1.15 -7.10 24.27
C LEU A 118 -2.13 -5.93 24.41
N LEU A 119 -3.34 -6.06 23.86
CA LEU A 119 -4.35 -5.01 23.92
C LEU A 119 -4.71 -4.65 25.37
N ALA A 120 -4.87 -5.67 26.23
CA ALA A 120 -5.16 -5.48 27.65
C ALA A 120 -4.01 -4.79 28.42
N ALA A 121 -2.76 -5.05 28.03
CA ALA A 121 -1.58 -4.45 28.67
C ALA A 121 -1.31 -3.00 28.25
N MET A 122 -1.85 -2.54 27.12
CA MET A 122 -1.63 -1.18 26.60
C MET A 122 -2.53 -0.15 27.28
N SER A 123 -1.96 1.00 27.65
CA SER A 123 -2.72 2.19 28.04
C SER A 123 -3.47 2.80 26.85
N ILE A 124 -4.43 3.70 27.10
CA ILE A 124 -5.15 4.43 26.04
C ILE A 124 -4.15 5.18 25.15
N GLU A 125 -3.17 5.85 25.74
CA GLU A 125 -2.12 6.59 25.06
C GLU A 125 -1.31 5.68 24.12
N GLN A 126 -0.88 4.51 24.60
CA GLN A 126 -0.14 3.54 23.80
C GLN A 126 -1.00 2.99 22.65
N ARG A 127 -2.29 2.72 22.89
CA ARG A 127 -3.27 2.30 21.88
C ARG A 127 -3.45 3.38 20.81
N VAL A 128 -3.63 4.64 21.21
CA VAL A 128 -3.73 5.77 20.29
C VAL A 128 -2.43 5.93 19.50
N GLY A 129 -1.27 5.73 20.12
CA GLY A 129 0.03 5.72 19.47
C GLY A 129 0.09 4.77 18.27
N GLN A 130 -0.42 3.55 18.42
CA GLN A 130 -0.42 2.55 17.35
C GLN A 130 -1.21 2.96 16.10
N LEU A 131 -2.14 3.92 16.21
CA LEU A 131 -2.90 4.42 15.07
C LEU A 131 -2.05 5.30 14.15
N PHE A 132 -0.85 5.73 14.55
CA PHE A 132 -0.03 6.63 13.74
C PHE A 132 1.02 5.87 12.93
N MET A 133 1.18 6.29 11.67
CA MET A 133 2.34 5.96 10.86
C MET A 133 3.05 7.25 10.44
N ILE A 134 4.26 7.47 10.94
CA ILE A 134 4.93 8.78 10.83
C ILE A 134 6.11 8.70 9.87
N GLY A 135 6.22 9.67 8.97
CA GLY A 135 7.36 9.82 8.09
C GLY A 135 8.28 10.96 8.49
N PHE A 136 9.59 10.77 8.30
CA PHE A 136 10.64 11.75 8.61
C PHE A 136 11.55 11.96 7.39
N PRO A 137 11.11 12.71 6.36
CA PRO A 137 11.89 12.83 5.13
C PRO A 137 13.19 13.62 5.33
N VAL A 138 13.17 14.62 6.21
CA VAL A 138 14.30 15.52 6.46
C VAL A 138 14.56 15.74 7.95
N ASP A 139 15.78 16.12 8.29
CA ASP A 139 16.16 16.56 9.64
C ASP A 139 15.75 18.03 9.91
N ALA A 140 16.07 18.54 11.09
CA ALA A 140 15.74 19.91 11.49
C ALA A 140 16.41 20.99 10.61
N ALA A 141 17.47 20.66 9.88
CA ALA A 141 18.15 21.54 8.94
C ALA A 141 17.63 21.38 7.50
N GLY A 142 16.58 20.58 7.28
CA GLY A 142 16.01 20.32 5.96
C GLY A 142 16.83 19.36 5.10
N ARG A 143 17.84 18.66 5.67
CA ARG A 143 18.66 17.69 4.93
C ARG A 143 17.99 16.32 4.95
N PRO A 144 18.18 15.49 3.91
CA PRO A 144 17.66 14.12 3.90
C PRO A 144 18.01 13.35 5.17
N LEU A 145 17.01 12.80 5.87
CA LEU A 145 17.24 12.09 7.12
C LEU A 145 17.76 10.68 6.81
N ARG A 146 19.08 10.50 6.96
CA ARG A 146 19.78 9.22 6.75
C ARG A 146 20.06 8.46 8.04
N GLU A 147 19.99 9.14 9.18
CA GLU A 147 20.24 8.60 10.52
C GLU A 147 19.18 9.15 11.47
N LEU A 148 18.91 8.42 12.56
CA LEU A 148 17.88 8.83 13.51
C LEU A 148 18.29 10.15 14.18
N SER A 149 17.57 11.22 13.86
CA SER A 149 17.78 12.52 14.49
C SER A 149 17.14 12.57 15.88
N ARG A 150 17.67 13.45 16.76
CA ARG A 150 17.09 13.69 18.10
C ARG A 150 15.60 14.02 18.06
N ARG A 151 15.17 14.87 17.12
CA ARG A 151 13.75 15.23 16.98
C ARG A 151 12.89 14.03 16.59
N ALA A 152 13.38 13.20 15.67
CA ALA A 152 12.68 11.98 15.28
C ALA A 152 12.58 11.00 16.45
N ASP A 153 13.68 10.80 17.19
CA ASP A 153 13.70 9.97 18.41
C ASP A 153 12.70 10.47 19.46
N GLU A 154 12.66 11.79 19.75
CA GLU A 154 11.70 12.39 20.68
C GLU A 154 10.24 12.15 20.27
N VAL A 155 9.90 12.32 18.99
CA VAL A 155 8.55 12.06 18.46
C VAL A 155 8.21 10.57 18.57
N MET A 156 9.12 9.69 18.17
CA MET A 156 8.94 8.23 18.24
C MET A 156 8.75 7.76 19.69
N ARG A 157 9.56 8.26 20.62
CA ARG A 157 9.46 7.90 22.05
C ARG A 157 8.16 8.37 22.69
N THR A 158 7.67 9.54 22.28
CA THR A 158 6.45 10.15 22.84
C THR A 158 5.18 9.47 22.32
N ILE A 159 5.11 9.23 21.01
CA ILE A 159 3.90 8.69 20.36
C ILE A 159 3.87 7.17 20.42
N GLN A 160 5.03 6.50 20.37
CA GLN A 160 5.12 5.04 20.17
C GLN A 160 4.26 4.58 18.98
N PRO A 161 4.55 5.07 17.76
CA PRO A 161 3.69 4.87 16.61
C PRO A 161 3.55 3.39 16.20
N GLY A 162 2.49 3.08 15.46
CA GLY A 162 2.29 1.75 14.89
C GLY A 162 3.27 1.45 13.75
N GLY A 163 3.74 2.49 13.04
CA GLY A 163 4.69 2.35 11.95
C GLY A 163 5.44 3.63 11.57
N VAL A 164 6.36 3.49 10.63
CA VAL A 164 7.15 4.56 10.03
C VAL A 164 7.04 4.50 8.51
N LEU A 165 6.88 5.66 7.88
CA LEU A 165 6.90 5.82 6.42
C LEU A 165 8.29 6.28 5.96
N LEU A 166 8.90 5.52 5.06
CA LEU A 166 10.15 5.85 4.39
C LEU A 166 9.90 6.60 3.08
N PHE A 167 10.63 7.69 2.89
CA PHE A 167 10.71 8.44 1.64
C PHE A 167 12.03 8.17 0.91
N GLY A 168 12.15 8.62 -0.34
CA GLY A 168 13.42 8.53 -1.08
C GLY A 168 14.58 9.25 -0.39
N GLN A 169 14.28 10.34 0.34
CA GLN A 169 15.22 11.07 1.19
C GLN A 169 15.82 10.21 2.31
N ASN A 170 15.18 9.09 2.68
CA ASN A 170 15.70 8.17 3.69
C ASN A 170 16.62 7.09 3.11
N VAL A 171 16.63 6.90 1.79
CA VAL A 171 17.37 5.82 1.09
C VAL A 171 18.64 6.30 0.38
N HIS A 172 19.82 6.01 0.94
CA HIS A 172 21.13 6.32 0.32
C HIS A 172 21.84 5.05 -0.14
N THR A 173 22.17 4.17 0.80
CA THR A 173 22.80 2.87 0.54
C THR A 173 22.06 1.79 1.32
N THR A 174 22.24 0.53 0.93
CA THR A 174 21.61 -0.61 1.63
C THR A 174 21.95 -0.61 3.13
N ALA A 175 23.23 -0.49 3.48
CA ALA A 175 23.68 -0.51 4.87
C ALA A 175 23.13 0.69 5.67
N GLN A 176 23.14 1.89 5.09
CA GLN A 176 22.59 3.08 5.76
C GLN A 176 21.09 2.91 6.02
N LEU A 177 20.33 2.42 5.04
CA LEU A 177 18.89 2.23 5.18
C LEU A 177 18.57 1.21 6.27
N GLN A 178 19.29 0.08 6.31
CA GLN A 178 19.10 -0.93 7.36
C GLN A 178 19.44 -0.39 8.74
N ASN A 179 20.49 0.42 8.87
CA ASN A 179 20.85 1.07 10.14
C ASN A 179 19.75 2.04 10.60
N LEU A 180 19.18 2.84 9.69
CA LEU A 180 18.08 3.75 9.99
C LEU A 180 16.82 2.98 10.44
N ILE A 181 16.44 1.92 9.71
CA ILE A 181 15.29 1.08 10.08
C ILE A 181 15.51 0.42 11.44
N THR A 182 16.72 -0.10 11.69
CA THR A 182 17.09 -0.69 12.98
C THR A 182 16.97 0.32 14.11
N ALA A 183 17.45 1.55 13.92
CA ALA A 183 17.34 2.61 14.91
C ALA A 183 15.87 2.95 15.21
N PHE A 184 15.00 3.04 14.20
CA PHE A 184 13.56 3.23 14.43
C PHE A 184 12.94 2.07 15.22
N GLN A 185 13.26 0.82 14.86
CA GLN A 185 12.75 -0.36 15.55
C GLN A 185 13.20 -0.40 17.03
N GLN A 186 14.45 -0.01 17.31
CA GLN A 186 15.00 0.05 18.68
C GLN A 186 14.38 1.15 19.55
N THR A 187 13.84 2.22 18.94
CA THR A 187 13.14 3.29 19.67
C THR A 187 11.70 2.91 20.05
N ALA A 188 11.09 1.97 19.32
CA ALA A 188 9.70 1.57 19.52
C ALA A 188 9.55 0.42 20.53
N ALA A 189 8.53 0.52 21.39
CA ALA A 189 8.21 -0.51 22.37
C ALA A 189 7.54 -1.74 21.74
N LEU A 190 6.82 -1.55 20.63
CA LEU A 190 6.29 -2.62 19.79
C LEU A 190 6.92 -2.52 18.40
N PRO A 191 7.23 -3.66 17.75
CA PRO A 191 7.77 -3.68 16.39
C PRO A 191 6.94 -2.83 15.43
N LEU A 192 7.61 -1.98 14.66
CA LEU A 192 6.99 -1.03 13.73
C LEU A 192 6.64 -1.72 12.41
N LEU A 193 5.51 -1.30 11.83
CA LEU A 193 5.27 -1.44 10.40
C LEU A 193 6.19 -0.45 9.66
N ILE A 194 7.06 -0.94 8.78
CA ILE A 194 7.97 -0.10 7.99
C ILE A 194 7.40 -0.01 6.57
N ALA A 195 6.92 1.17 6.20
CA ALA A 195 6.21 1.40 4.96
C ALA A 195 7.04 2.19 3.93
N VAL A 196 6.75 1.97 2.65
CA VAL A 196 7.35 2.72 1.53
C VAL A 196 6.39 2.78 0.35
N ASP A 197 6.51 3.81 -0.49
CA ASP A 197 5.95 3.84 -1.85
C ASP A 197 6.95 3.27 -2.88
N HIS A 198 6.89 1.97 -3.12
CA HIS A 198 7.69 1.31 -4.15
C HIS A 198 6.76 0.63 -5.16
N GLU A 199 6.07 1.45 -5.97
CA GLU A 199 5.11 1.02 -7.00
C GLU A 199 5.82 0.51 -8.26
N GLY A 200 6.95 1.13 -8.60
CA GLY A 200 7.61 1.00 -9.90
C GLY A 200 7.52 2.27 -10.72
N GLY A 201 8.31 2.34 -11.80
CA GLY A 201 8.39 3.54 -12.64
C GLY A 201 8.78 4.78 -11.84
N SER A 202 8.00 5.86 -12.01
CA SER A 202 8.23 7.16 -11.37
C SER A 202 8.14 7.13 -9.84
N ILE A 203 7.40 6.19 -9.25
CA ILE A 203 7.24 6.03 -7.80
C ILE A 203 8.02 4.81 -7.31
N SER A 204 9.34 4.96 -7.23
CA SER A 204 10.26 3.90 -6.83
C SER A 204 11.24 4.37 -5.74
N ARG A 205 10.78 4.58 -4.50
CA ARG A 205 11.64 5.22 -3.45
C ARG A 205 12.98 4.50 -3.22
N ILE A 206 12.99 3.17 -3.23
CA ILE A 206 14.21 2.37 -2.98
C ILE A 206 15.28 2.60 -4.06
N THR A 207 14.89 2.67 -5.34
CA THR A 207 15.83 2.73 -6.48
C THR A 207 16.04 4.15 -7.03
N ALA A 208 15.27 5.14 -6.56
CA ALA A 208 15.32 6.53 -7.02
C ALA A 208 16.71 7.16 -6.83
N GLY A 209 17.36 6.89 -5.70
CA GLY A 209 18.68 7.45 -5.38
C GLY A 209 19.88 6.69 -5.97
N GLY A 210 19.66 5.53 -6.59
CA GLY A 210 20.71 4.73 -7.25
C GLY A 210 21.67 3.96 -6.33
N GLY A 211 21.74 4.26 -5.03
CA GLY A 211 22.70 3.61 -4.12
C GLY A 211 22.21 2.32 -3.45
N VAL A 212 20.98 1.88 -3.72
CA VAL A 212 20.49 0.53 -3.37
C VAL A 212 20.35 -0.28 -4.67
N PRO A 213 21.06 -1.42 -4.81
CA PRO A 213 21.06 -2.22 -6.03
C PRO A 213 19.81 -3.11 -6.14
N ALA A 214 18.64 -2.59 -5.81
CA ALA A 214 17.36 -3.28 -5.96
C ALA A 214 16.92 -3.33 -7.42
N THR A 215 16.09 -4.31 -7.77
CA THR A 215 15.52 -4.45 -9.11
C THR A 215 14.68 -3.23 -9.47
N ARG A 216 14.92 -2.64 -10.64
CA ARG A 216 14.11 -1.51 -11.12
C ARG A 216 12.78 -2.02 -11.65
N ILE A 217 11.73 -1.84 -10.85
CA ILE A 217 10.36 -2.21 -11.21
C ILE A 217 9.85 -1.26 -12.31
N PRO A 218 9.30 -1.78 -13.44
CA PRO A 218 8.79 -0.93 -14.52
C PRO A 218 7.55 -0.15 -14.06
N ALA A 219 7.16 0.88 -14.82
CA ALA A 219 5.89 1.56 -14.57
C ALA A 219 4.71 0.57 -14.66
N ALA A 220 3.70 0.75 -13.81
CA ALA A 220 2.56 -0.16 -13.74
C ALA A 220 1.84 -0.31 -15.10
N ARG A 221 1.80 0.76 -15.91
CA ARG A 221 1.27 0.71 -17.28
C ARG A 221 1.94 -0.37 -18.14
N VAL A 222 3.23 -0.59 -17.98
CA VAL A 222 3.99 -1.62 -18.72
C VAL A 222 3.54 -3.02 -18.29
N VAL A 223 3.37 -3.24 -16.99
CA VAL A 223 2.86 -4.49 -16.42
C VAL A 223 1.42 -4.74 -16.90
N GLY A 224 0.60 -3.70 -16.86
CA GLY A 224 -0.76 -3.66 -17.38
C GLY A 224 -0.89 -4.06 -18.85
N ALA A 225 -0.09 -3.42 -19.69
CA ALA A 225 -0.04 -3.68 -21.11
C ALA A 225 0.49 -5.07 -21.45
N ALA A 226 1.46 -5.59 -20.68
CA ALA A 226 1.89 -6.99 -20.78
C ALA A 226 0.73 -7.95 -20.47
N GLY A 227 -0.17 -7.60 -19.54
CA GLY A 227 -1.47 -8.26 -19.38
C GLY A 227 -1.41 -9.71 -18.91
N ASP A 228 -0.35 -10.08 -18.19
CA ASP A 228 -0.11 -11.46 -17.77
C ASP A 228 -0.13 -11.54 -16.23
N PRO A 229 -1.19 -12.12 -15.63
CA PRO A 229 -1.30 -12.28 -14.19
C PRO A 229 -0.18 -13.10 -13.56
N GLU A 230 0.43 -14.06 -14.26
CA GLU A 230 1.54 -14.84 -13.71
C GLU A 230 2.82 -13.98 -13.64
N LEU A 231 3.08 -13.18 -14.68
CA LEU A 231 4.19 -12.22 -14.63
C LEU A 231 3.97 -11.16 -13.54
N ALA A 232 2.73 -10.68 -13.36
CA ALA A 232 2.40 -9.75 -12.29
C ALA A 232 2.60 -10.38 -10.89
N TYR A 233 2.24 -11.66 -10.71
CA TYR A 233 2.50 -12.40 -9.48
C TYR A 233 4.00 -12.53 -9.20
N ARG A 234 4.79 -12.94 -10.21
CA ARG A 234 6.26 -13.03 -10.12
C ARG A 234 6.90 -11.67 -9.81
N LEU A 235 6.41 -10.59 -10.40
CA LEU A 235 6.87 -9.23 -10.09
C LEU A 235 6.55 -8.87 -8.63
N GLY A 236 5.34 -9.17 -8.16
CA GLY A 236 4.97 -9.00 -6.75
C GLY A 236 5.91 -9.77 -5.82
N LYS A 237 6.32 -10.99 -6.18
CA LYS A 237 7.32 -11.77 -5.42
C LYS A 237 8.67 -11.08 -5.37
N VAL A 238 9.15 -10.54 -6.48
CA VAL A 238 10.41 -9.75 -6.53
C VAL A 238 10.33 -8.57 -5.57
N MET A 239 9.25 -7.78 -5.67
CA MET A 239 9.02 -6.61 -4.80
C MET A 239 8.98 -7.01 -3.32
N GLY A 240 8.18 -8.02 -2.96
CA GLY A 240 8.05 -8.49 -1.59
C GLY A 240 9.37 -9.01 -1.01
N ARG A 241 10.10 -9.82 -1.77
CA ARG A 241 11.37 -10.42 -1.31
C ARG A 241 12.46 -9.38 -1.09
N GLU A 242 12.64 -8.46 -2.04
CA GLU A 242 13.66 -7.41 -1.91
C GLU A 242 13.32 -6.43 -0.79
N LEU A 243 12.07 -5.97 -0.69
CA LEU A 243 11.63 -5.08 0.38
C LEU A 243 11.79 -5.73 1.76
N ARG A 244 11.41 -7.01 1.90
CA ARG A 244 11.57 -7.73 3.17
C ARG A 244 13.03 -7.81 3.61
N SER A 245 13.96 -8.03 2.68
CA SER A 245 15.41 -8.08 2.97
C SER A 245 15.94 -6.76 3.54
N LEU A 246 15.35 -5.64 3.14
CA LEU A 246 15.68 -4.30 3.62
C LEU A 246 15.05 -3.98 4.99
N GLY A 247 14.16 -4.83 5.50
CA GLY A 247 13.37 -4.59 6.71
C GLY A 247 12.07 -3.82 6.48
N VAL A 248 11.66 -3.62 5.22
CA VAL A 248 10.36 -3.04 4.85
C VAL A 248 9.28 -4.12 4.95
N THR A 249 8.15 -3.78 5.57
CA THR A 249 7.05 -4.73 5.87
C THR A 249 5.71 -4.31 5.30
N VAL A 250 5.59 -3.08 4.79
CA VAL A 250 4.41 -2.57 4.09
C VAL A 250 4.88 -1.89 2.80
N ASN A 251 4.24 -2.23 1.68
CA ASN A 251 4.41 -1.48 0.44
C ASN A 251 3.07 -0.86 0.06
N PHE A 252 3.06 0.45 -0.20
CA PHE A 252 1.89 1.15 -0.70
C PHE A 252 1.73 0.91 -2.20
N ALA A 253 1.47 -0.34 -2.55
CA ALA A 253 1.23 -0.86 -3.89
C ALA A 253 0.39 -2.16 -3.78
N PRO A 254 -0.34 -2.56 -4.83
CA PRO A 254 -0.45 -1.88 -6.14
C PRO A 254 -1.42 -0.70 -6.13
N VAL A 255 -1.26 0.21 -7.10
CA VAL A 255 -2.30 1.17 -7.46
C VAL A 255 -3.44 0.41 -8.13
N ALA A 256 -4.63 0.53 -7.57
CA ALA A 256 -5.89 -0.07 -8.01
C ALA A 256 -6.75 0.90 -8.84
N ASP A 257 -6.29 2.12 -9.03
CA ASP A 257 -6.97 3.13 -9.85
C ASP A 257 -6.99 2.74 -11.34
N LEU A 258 -8.15 2.87 -11.97
CA LEU A 258 -8.34 2.71 -13.41
C LEU A 258 -8.15 4.05 -14.11
N LEU A 259 -7.22 4.14 -15.05
CA LEU A 259 -7.02 5.35 -15.86
C LEU A 259 -8.12 5.48 -16.92
N THR A 260 -9.34 5.82 -16.49
CA THR A 260 -10.50 6.02 -17.37
C THR A 260 -10.58 7.44 -17.91
N ASN A 261 -10.00 8.42 -17.20
CA ASN A 261 -9.73 9.76 -17.72
C ASN A 261 -8.29 9.86 -18.25
N PRO A 262 -8.06 9.95 -19.57
CA PRO A 262 -6.71 10.06 -20.12
C PRO A 262 -6.01 11.38 -19.77
N ALA A 263 -6.75 12.41 -19.31
CA ALA A 263 -6.19 13.68 -18.85
C ALA A 263 -5.68 13.63 -17.40
N ASN A 264 -5.94 12.53 -16.66
CA ASN A 264 -5.45 12.39 -15.29
C ASN A 264 -3.93 12.13 -15.27
N THR A 265 -3.16 13.16 -14.94
CA THR A 265 -1.70 13.12 -14.86
C THR A 265 -1.16 12.58 -13.54
N VAL A 266 -1.99 12.54 -12.49
CA VAL A 266 -1.62 12.07 -11.14
C VAL A 266 -1.49 10.55 -11.09
N ILE A 267 -2.40 9.86 -11.77
CA ILE A 267 -2.40 8.40 -11.90
C ILE A 267 -1.61 7.98 -13.12
N GLY A 268 -1.85 8.57 -14.30
CA GLY A 268 -0.98 8.43 -15.47
C GLY A 268 -0.42 7.02 -15.72
N ASP A 269 0.90 6.86 -15.60
CA ASP A 269 1.63 5.61 -15.83
C ASP A 269 1.66 4.66 -14.61
N ARG A 270 1.14 5.11 -13.47
CA ARG A 270 0.98 4.35 -12.22
C ARG A 270 -0.23 3.41 -12.25
N SER A 271 -1.18 3.62 -13.17
CA SER A 271 -2.28 2.67 -13.38
C SER A 271 -1.85 1.47 -14.22
N LEU A 272 -2.37 0.29 -13.88
CA LEU A 272 -2.27 -0.94 -14.66
C LEU A 272 -3.15 -0.91 -15.94
N GLY A 273 -4.02 0.07 -16.11
CA GLY A 273 -4.87 0.19 -17.30
C GLY A 273 -6.25 0.76 -16.99
N ASN A 274 -7.17 0.58 -17.92
CA ASN A 274 -8.51 1.14 -17.87
C ASN A 274 -9.64 0.09 -17.91
N ASP A 275 -9.30 -1.18 -18.16
CA ASP A 275 -10.27 -2.28 -18.12
C ASP A 275 -10.42 -2.82 -16.68
N PRO A 276 -11.61 -2.74 -16.07
CA PRO A 276 -11.81 -3.08 -14.65
C PRO A 276 -11.41 -4.50 -14.28
N GLU A 277 -11.77 -5.48 -15.12
CA GLU A 277 -11.54 -6.89 -14.82
C GLU A 277 -10.07 -7.28 -15.01
N ARG A 278 -9.46 -6.88 -16.13
CA ARG A 278 -8.03 -7.12 -16.39
C ARG A 278 -7.16 -6.45 -15.35
N VAL A 279 -7.44 -5.21 -14.97
CA VAL A 279 -6.69 -4.54 -13.89
C VAL A 279 -6.91 -5.26 -12.56
N GLY A 280 -8.14 -5.68 -12.25
CA GLY A 280 -8.44 -6.44 -11.04
C GLY A 280 -7.66 -7.75 -10.93
N GLU A 281 -7.49 -8.49 -12.03
CA GLU A 281 -6.68 -9.71 -12.06
C GLU A 281 -5.19 -9.44 -11.77
N LEU A 282 -4.63 -8.39 -12.36
CA LEU A 282 -3.23 -8.00 -12.16
C LEU A 282 -2.99 -7.46 -10.74
N VAL A 283 -3.93 -6.67 -10.20
CA VAL A 283 -3.91 -6.20 -8.81
C VAL A 283 -3.87 -7.39 -7.85
N ALA A 284 -4.79 -8.35 -8.03
CA ALA A 284 -4.86 -9.56 -7.21
C ALA A 284 -3.57 -10.38 -7.27
N ALA A 285 -2.93 -10.48 -8.44
CA ALA A 285 -1.66 -11.17 -8.61
C ALA A 285 -0.50 -10.48 -7.88
N LEU A 286 -0.37 -9.15 -8.02
CA LEU A 286 0.65 -8.35 -7.32
C LEU A 286 0.51 -8.46 -5.80
N VAL A 287 -0.73 -8.37 -5.29
CA VAL A 287 -1.05 -8.54 -3.87
C VAL A 287 -0.55 -9.89 -3.37
N ARG A 288 -0.91 -11.00 -4.04
CA ARG A 288 -0.46 -12.34 -3.64
C ARG A 288 1.06 -12.49 -3.67
N GLY A 289 1.72 -11.91 -4.67
CA GLY A 289 3.17 -12.00 -4.83
C GLY A 289 3.94 -11.28 -3.71
N MET A 290 3.54 -10.05 -3.38
CA MET A 290 4.19 -9.28 -2.31
C MET A 290 3.96 -9.93 -0.95
N GLN A 291 2.71 -10.32 -0.66
CA GLN A 291 2.35 -10.88 0.65
C GLN A 291 2.94 -12.26 0.89
N SER A 292 3.29 -13.03 -0.16
CA SER A 292 3.96 -14.32 0.01
C SER A 292 5.38 -14.21 0.61
N HIS A 293 5.93 -13.00 0.73
CA HIS A 293 7.23 -12.72 1.34
C HIS A 293 7.13 -11.85 2.61
N GLY A 294 5.93 -11.76 3.22
CA GLY A 294 5.76 -11.04 4.48
C GLY A 294 5.85 -9.52 4.33
N VAL A 295 5.44 -9.00 3.18
CA VAL A 295 5.24 -7.57 2.92
C VAL A 295 3.75 -7.33 2.65
N ALA A 296 3.11 -6.52 3.49
CA ALA A 296 1.73 -6.13 3.30
C ALA A 296 1.57 -5.28 2.04
N ALA A 297 0.72 -5.75 1.12
CA ALA A 297 0.26 -4.94 0.00
C ALA A 297 -0.87 -4.01 0.47
N VAL A 298 -0.95 -2.83 -0.13
CA VAL A 298 -1.97 -1.83 0.17
C VAL A 298 -2.54 -1.29 -1.12
N LEU A 299 -3.83 -1.54 -1.37
CA LEU A 299 -4.52 -0.99 -2.55
C LEU A 299 -4.72 0.51 -2.41
N LYS A 300 -4.56 1.26 -3.49
CA LYS A 300 -4.80 2.71 -3.48
C LYS A 300 -5.28 3.24 -4.84
N HIS A 301 -6.04 4.33 -4.90
CA HIS A 301 -6.47 5.18 -3.78
C HIS A 301 -8.00 5.12 -3.68
N PHE A 302 -8.53 4.45 -2.65
CA PHE A 302 -9.97 4.18 -2.52
C PHE A 302 -10.79 5.48 -2.39
N PRO A 303 -11.91 5.66 -3.12
CA PRO A 303 -12.64 4.67 -3.91
C PRO A 303 -12.24 4.58 -5.40
N GLY A 304 -11.19 5.26 -5.81
CA GLY A 304 -10.72 5.34 -7.20
C GLY A 304 -10.37 6.78 -7.59
N HIS A 305 -9.15 7.01 -8.04
CA HIS A 305 -8.61 8.33 -8.42
C HIS A 305 -8.58 8.54 -9.95
N GLY A 306 -8.49 7.45 -10.73
CA GLY A 306 -8.12 7.55 -12.15
C GLY A 306 -9.14 8.17 -13.11
N ASP A 307 -10.27 8.69 -12.63
CA ASP A 307 -11.21 9.53 -13.40
C ASP A 307 -11.32 10.98 -12.92
N THR A 308 -10.53 11.41 -11.93
CA THR A 308 -10.57 12.83 -11.51
C THR A 308 -9.88 13.73 -12.54
N TYR A 309 -10.30 15.00 -12.58
CA TYR A 309 -9.62 16.05 -13.35
C TYR A 309 -8.61 16.82 -12.49
N GLU A 310 -8.91 16.94 -11.20
CA GLU A 310 -8.13 17.68 -10.23
C GLU A 310 -7.04 16.81 -9.59
N ASP A 311 -5.95 17.46 -9.20
CA ASP A 311 -4.89 16.83 -8.43
C ASP A 311 -5.11 17.04 -6.92
N THR A 312 -5.28 15.94 -6.20
CA THR A 312 -5.46 15.91 -4.74
C THR A 312 -4.24 16.43 -3.95
N HIS A 313 -3.10 16.66 -4.59
CA HIS A 313 -1.98 17.34 -3.95
C HIS A 313 -2.24 18.85 -3.76
N TYR A 314 -3.20 19.44 -4.49
CA TYR A 314 -3.45 20.88 -4.50
C TYR A 314 -4.90 21.28 -4.17
N GLU A 315 -5.90 20.51 -4.61
CA GLU A 315 -7.33 20.79 -4.38
C GLU A 315 -8.14 19.51 -4.09
N ALA A 316 -9.33 19.64 -3.50
CA ALA A 316 -10.19 18.50 -3.23
C ALA A 316 -10.76 17.96 -4.55
N ALA A 317 -10.29 16.80 -4.99
CA ALA A 317 -10.81 16.16 -6.19
C ALA A 317 -12.14 15.46 -5.89
N VAL A 318 -13.02 15.36 -6.89
CA VAL A 318 -14.31 14.68 -6.75
C VAL A 318 -14.54 13.72 -7.91
N VAL A 319 -15.10 12.56 -7.60
CA VAL A 319 -15.63 11.63 -8.61
C VAL A 319 -17.15 11.78 -8.62
N ARG A 320 -17.69 12.30 -9.72
CA ARG A 320 -19.13 12.60 -9.88
C ARG A 320 -19.89 11.45 -10.55
N HIS A 321 -19.57 10.23 -10.15
CA HIS A 321 -20.18 9.02 -10.69
C HIS A 321 -21.29 8.48 -9.80
N THR A 322 -22.27 7.83 -10.41
CA THR A 322 -23.31 7.12 -9.67
C THR A 322 -22.72 5.92 -8.91
N ALA A 323 -23.45 5.45 -7.90
CA ALA A 323 -23.06 4.26 -7.15
C ALA A 323 -22.93 3.02 -8.05
N GLU A 324 -23.78 2.87 -9.07
CA GLU A 324 -23.68 1.78 -10.05
C GLU A 324 -22.40 1.85 -10.89
N ARG A 325 -21.96 3.06 -11.26
CA ARG A 325 -20.71 3.25 -11.99
C ARG A 325 -19.51 2.91 -11.11
N LEU A 326 -19.46 3.44 -9.89
CA LEU A 326 -18.40 3.10 -8.93
C LEU A 326 -18.31 1.59 -8.72
N ASP A 327 -19.44 0.91 -8.49
CA ASP A 327 -19.46 -0.54 -8.25
C ASP A 327 -19.01 -1.37 -9.47
N GLY A 328 -19.39 -0.94 -10.68
CA GLY A 328 -19.11 -1.65 -11.93
C GLY A 328 -17.75 -1.34 -12.55
N VAL A 329 -17.07 -0.28 -12.11
CA VAL A 329 -15.80 0.17 -12.71
C VAL A 329 -14.76 0.40 -11.61
N GLU A 330 -14.84 1.50 -10.88
CA GLU A 330 -13.76 1.95 -9.98
C GLU A 330 -13.50 0.97 -8.81
N LEU A 331 -14.54 0.30 -8.30
CA LEU A 331 -14.44 -0.64 -7.18
C LEU A 331 -14.06 -2.07 -7.59
N VAL A 332 -14.06 -2.39 -8.90
CA VAL A 332 -13.74 -3.76 -9.36
C VAL A 332 -12.33 -4.17 -8.94
N PRO A 333 -11.26 -3.37 -9.17
CA PRO A 333 -9.92 -3.77 -8.73
C PRO A 333 -9.79 -3.88 -7.21
N PHE A 334 -10.48 -3.03 -6.45
CA PHE A 334 -10.52 -3.14 -4.98
C PHE A 334 -11.16 -4.45 -4.53
N ARG A 335 -12.30 -4.83 -5.12
CA ARG A 335 -12.98 -6.10 -4.84
C ARG A 335 -12.06 -7.29 -5.12
N ARG A 336 -11.40 -7.32 -6.28
CA ARG A 336 -10.46 -8.39 -6.66
C ARG A 336 -9.26 -8.47 -5.71
N GLY A 337 -8.72 -7.33 -5.27
CA GLY A 337 -7.63 -7.31 -4.29
C GLY A 337 -8.06 -7.75 -2.89
N ILE A 338 -9.28 -7.41 -2.45
CA ILE A 338 -9.87 -7.89 -1.19
C ILE A 338 -10.08 -9.41 -1.24
N GLU A 339 -10.64 -9.94 -2.33
CA GLU A 339 -10.78 -11.39 -2.55
C GLU A 339 -9.43 -12.12 -2.57
N ALA A 340 -8.36 -11.44 -3.02
CA ALA A 340 -7.00 -11.94 -2.97
C ALA A 340 -6.34 -11.87 -1.56
N GLY A 341 -7.04 -11.33 -0.57
CA GLY A 341 -6.58 -11.23 0.81
C GLY A 341 -5.64 -10.07 1.07
N VAL A 342 -5.82 -8.92 0.39
CA VAL A 342 -4.99 -7.73 0.64
C VAL A 342 -5.05 -7.30 2.10
N ILE A 343 -3.89 -6.95 2.67
CA ILE A 343 -3.77 -6.56 4.08
C ILE A 343 -4.27 -5.13 4.31
N GLY A 344 -4.05 -4.21 3.36
CA GLY A 344 -4.42 -2.81 3.51
C GLY A 344 -5.19 -2.22 2.33
N VAL A 345 -5.99 -1.19 2.62
CA VAL A 345 -6.57 -0.29 1.62
C VAL A 345 -6.29 1.14 2.08
N MET A 346 -5.66 1.92 1.21
CA MET A 346 -5.42 3.35 1.40
C MET A 346 -6.58 4.15 0.81
N THR A 347 -7.17 5.01 1.62
CA THR A 347 -8.22 5.97 1.20
C THR A 347 -7.60 7.13 0.43
N ALA A 348 -8.33 7.75 -0.49
CA ALA A 348 -7.94 8.99 -1.14
C ALA A 348 -8.63 10.21 -0.50
N HIS A 349 -8.04 11.40 -0.68
CA HIS A 349 -8.69 12.67 -0.34
C HIS A 349 -9.65 13.13 -1.45
N ILE A 350 -10.54 12.24 -1.87
CA ILE A 350 -11.45 12.42 -3.01
C ILE A 350 -12.90 12.26 -2.53
N GLY A 351 -13.76 13.22 -2.86
CA GLY A 351 -15.19 13.15 -2.58
C GLY A 351 -15.98 12.36 -3.62
N ALA A 352 -17.07 11.72 -3.22
CA ALA A 352 -18.01 11.04 -4.12
C ALA A 352 -19.45 11.52 -3.88
N PRO A 353 -19.77 12.80 -4.18
CA PRO A 353 -21.01 13.45 -3.74
C PRO A 353 -22.27 12.81 -4.28
N GLU A 354 -22.24 12.23 -5.49
CA GLU A 354 -23.38 11.52 -6.08
C GLU A 354 -23.70 10.19 -5.35
N VAL A 355 -22.78 9.72 -4.50
CA VAL A 355 -22.93 8.49 -3.71
C VAL A 355 -23.16 8.80 -2.24
N THR A 356 -22.47 9.79 -1.70
CA THR A 356 -22.53 10.14 -0.27
C THR A 356 -23.55 11.22 0.05
N GLY A 357 -23.99 12.00 -0.94
CA GLY A 357 -24.74 13.24 -0.73
C GLY A 357 -23.91 14.38 -0.13
N THR A 358 -22.60 14.20 0.08
CA THR A 358 -21.70 15.20 0.68
C THR A 358 -20.41 15.34 -0.11
N GLY A 359 -19.78 16.51 -0.03
CA GLY A 359 -18.45 16.73 -0.61
C GLY A 359 -17.28 16.20 0.24
N ASP A 360 -17.56 15.51 1.36
CA ASP A 360 -16.51 14.99 2.22
C ASP A 360 -15.64 13.97 1.46
N PRO A 361 -14.30 14.07 1.55
CA PRO A 361 -13.42 13.09 0.94
C PRO A 361 -13.58 11.71 1.60
N ALA A 362 -13.21 10.66 0.88
CA ALA A 362 -13.32 9.28 1.34
C ALA A 362 -12.64 9.05 2.70
N THR A 363 -11.47 9.66 2.92
CA THR A 363 -10.77 9.63 4.23
C THR A 363 -11.62 10.10 5.41
N LEU A 364 -12.61 10.97 5.19
CA LEU A 364 -13.46 11.57 6.22
C LEU A 364 -14.91 11.08 6.17
N SER A 365 -15.26 10.15 5.28
CA SER A 365 -16.64 9.73 5.03
C SER A 365 -16.95 8.37 5.66
N PRO A 366 -17.76 8.32 6.75
CA PRO A 366 -18.19 7.04 7.34
C PRO A 366 -18.95 6.17 6.35
N PHE A 367 -19.71 6.77 5.43
CA PHE A 367 -20.44 6.02 4.40
C PHE A 367 -19.47 5.27 3.47
N LEU A 368 -18.42 5.93 2.99
CA LEU A 368 -17.45 5.29 2.10
C LEU A 368 -16.57 4.27 2.83
N LEU A 369 -16.17 4.55 4.08
CA LEU A 369 -15.28 3.65 4.81
C LEU A 369 -16.01 2.50 5.50
N GLN A 370 -17.13 2.76 6.17
CA GLN A 370 -17.86 1.73 6.92
C GLN A 370 -18.86 1.03 6.00
N THR A 371 -19.81 1.75 5.41
CA THR A 371 -20.87 1.14 4.62
C THR A 371 -20.36 0.54 3.30
N LEU A 372 -19.54 1.28 2.55
CA LEU A 372 -19.06 0.80 1.26
C LEU A 372 -17.87 -0.16 1.41
N LEU A 373 -16.79 0.25 2.09
CA LEU A 373 -15.58 -0.58 2.19
C LEU A 373 -15.71 -1.73 3.20
N ARG A 374 -16.07 -1.46 4.47
CA ARG A 374 -16.20 -2.53 5.49
C ARG A 374 -17.38 -3.45 5.22
N GLU A 375 -18.57 -2.93 5.02
CA GLU A 375 -19.79 -3.75 4.96
C GLU A 375 -20.04 -4.32 3.55
N SER A 376 -20.10 -3.46 2.52
CA SER A 376 -20.44 -3.89 1.16
C SER A 376 -19.32 -4.68 0.50
N LEU A 377 -18.07 -4.21 0.57
CA LEU A 377 -16.90 -4.93 0.03
C LEU A 377 -16.33 -5.97 1.00
N ARG A 378 -16.83 -6.05 2.24
CA ARG A 378 -16.41 -7.00 3.27
C ARG A 378 -14.91 -6.95 3.58
N PHE A 379 -14.33 -5.76 3.55
CA PHE A 379 -12.91 -5.58 3.85
C PHE A 379 -12.68 -5.63 5.35
N GLU A 380 -11.84 -6.55 5.82
CA GLU A 380 -11.51 -6.72 7.26
C GLU A 380 -10.08 -6.26 7.62
N GLY A 381 -9.24 -5.95 6.64
CA GLY A 381 -7.84 -5.53 6.83
C GLY A 381 -7.67 -4.10 7.35
N LEU A 382 -6.51 -3.49 7.18
CA LEU A 382 -6.22 -2.12 7.63
C LEU A 382 -6.77 -1.07 6.65
N VAL A 383 -7.57 -0.13 7.14
CA VAL A 383 -7.87 1.11 6.41
C VAL A 383 -6.83 2.14 6.80
N ILE A 384 -6.09 2.63 5.80
CA ILE A 384 -4.98 3.58 5.97
C ILE A 384 -5.40 4.88 5.30
N SER A 385 -5.23 6.04 5.94
CA SER A 385 -5.44 7.31 5.24
C SER A 385 -4.37 7.50 4.16
N ASP A 386 -4.65 8.31 3.13
CA ASP A 386 -3.54 8.98 2.44
C ASP A 386 -2.85 9.94 3.43
N SER A 387 -1.72 10.51 3.03
CA SER A 387 -0.94 11.44 3.86
C SER A 387 -1.79 12.62 4.33
N LEU A 388 -2.06 12.69 5.64
CA LEU A 388 -2.85 13.77 6.26
C LEU A 388 -2.14 15.14 6.23
N ASN A 389 -0.90 15.18 5.75
CA ASN A 389 -0.15 16.40 5.45
C ASN A 389 -0.48 17.00 4.05
N MET A 390 -1.30 16.33 3.23
CA MET A 390 -1.65 16.82 1.90
C MET A 390 -2.55 18.07 1.94
N HIS A 391 -2.34 19.01 1.00
CA HIS A 391 -3.06 20.28 0.96
C HIS A 391 -4.57 20.13 0.73
N ALA A 392 -5.02 19.08 0.04
CA ALA A 392 -6.45 18.81 -0.18
C ALA A 392 -7.24 18.63 1.12
N LEU A 393 -6.59 18.24 2.24
CA LEU A 393 -7.23 18.22 3.55
C LEU A 393 -6.92 19.47 4.36
N THR A 394 -5.65 19.87 4.43
CA THR A 394 -5.20 20.93 5.36
C THR A 394 -5.67 22.34 4.98
N ARG A 395 -6.21 22.54 3.76
CA ARG A 395 -6.80 23.80 3.30
C ARG A 395 -8.26 23.99 3.73
N TYR A 396 -9.01 22.89 3.91
CA TYR A 396 -10.47 22.94 4.12
C TYR A 396 -10.90 22.54 5.53
N TYR A 397 -10.02 21.87 6.27
CA TYR A 397 -10.33 21.36 7.60
C TYR A 397 -9.23 21.71 8.60
N ASP A 398 -9.63 21.95 9.85
CA ASP A 398 -8.66 22.10 10.93
C ASP A 398 -7.83 20.82 11.08
N ARG A 399 -6.50 21.00 11.15
CA ARG A 399 -5.53 19.91 11.08
C ARG A 399 -5.68 18.90 12.21
N ASN A 400 -6.09 19.35 13.41
CA ASN A 400 -6.30 18.46 14.54
C ASN A 400 -7.67 17.75 14.42
N GLN A 401 -8.69 18.46 13.93
CA GLN A 401 -10.00 17.86 13.68
C GLN A 401 -9.98 16.81 12.57
N VAL A 402 -9.14 16.96 11.54
CA VAL A 402 -8.98 15.98 10.45
C VAL A 402 -8.61 14.61 10.99
N VAL A 403 -7.67 14.56 11.94
CA VAL A 403 -7.17 13.30 12.52
C VAL A 403 -8.27 12.59 13.29
N VAL A 404 -9.00 13.32 14.14
CA VAL A 404 -10.12 12.78 14.91
C VAL A 404 -11.26 12.34 13.99
N ARG A 405 -11.62 13.15 12.99
CA ARG A 405 -12.67 12.82 12.00
C ARG A 405 -12.31 11.61 11.15
N ALA A 406 -11.08 11.52 10.65
CA ALA A 406 -10.62 10.37 9.87
C ALA A 406 -10.70 9.07 10.68
N PHE A 407 -10.24 9.12 11.94
CA PHE A 407 -10.32 7.97 12.83
C PHE A 407 -11.77 7.56 13.12
N ALA A 408 -12.64 8.53 13.44
CA ALA A 408 -14.06 8.32 13.66
C ALA A 408 -14.78 7.79 12.41
N ALA A 409 -14.36 8.21 11.21
CA ALA A 409 -14.91 7.75 9.95
C ALA A 409 -14.59 6.27 9.67
N GLY A 410 -13.47 5.75 10.17
CA GLY A 410 -13.12 4.32 10.03
C GLY A 410 -11.68 4.03 9.65
N VAL A 411 -10.80 5.04 9.60
CA VAL A 411 -9.36 4.86 9.37
C VAL A 411 -8.71 4.19 10.57
N ASP A 412 -7.93 3.12 10.36
CA ASP A 412 -7.15 2.44 11.40
C ASP A 412 -5.74 3.03 11.55
N ILE A 413 -5.10 3.42 10.43
CA ILE A 413 -3.77 4.05 10.43
C ILE A 413 -3.86 5.46 9.82
N LEU A 414 -3.54 6.44 10.65
CA LEU A 414 -3.42 7.86 10.34
C LEU A 414 -2.01 8.12 9.79
N LEU A 415 -1.93 8.19 8.46
CA LEU A 415 -0.67 8.31 7.74
C LEU A 415 -0.17 9.75 7.73
N HIS A 416 1.06 9.92 8.21
CA HIS A 416 1.87 11.12 8.09
C HIS A 416 1.13 12.45 8.34
N PRO A 417 0.56 12.67 9.54
CA PRO A 417 0.04 13.98 9.91
C PRO A 417 1.18 15.00 9.98
N GLU A 418 0.90 16.24 9.57
CA GLU A 418 1.88 17.33 9.53
C GLU A 418 2.47 17.68 10.91
N ARG A 419 1.63 17.65 11.95
CA ARG A 419 1.99 17.94 13.35
C ARG A 419 1.70 16.71 14.23
N PRO A 420 2.53 15.66 14.16
CA PRO A 420 2.20 14.36 14.74
C PRO A 420 1.97 14.40 16.27
N LEU A 421 2.74 15.20 17.01
CA LEU A 421 2.58 15.33 18.46
C LEU A 421 1.25 15.97 18.86
N GLU A 422 0.74 16.92 18.07
CA GLU A 422 -0.53 17.58 18.34
C GLU A 422 -1.71 16.74 17.90
N ALA A 423 -1.60 16.12 16.73
CA ALA A 423 -2.54 15.12 16.26
C ALA A 423 -2.73 13.98 17.27
N TYR A 424 -1.63 13.47 17.83
CA TYR A 424 -1.63 12.47 18.88
C TYR A 424 -2.36 12.95 20.14
N ARG A 425 -2.02 14.13 20.66
CA ARG A 425 -2.69 14.71 21.85
C ARG A 425 -4.18 14.94 21.62
N ALA A 426 -4.56 15.43 20.45
CA ALA A 426 -5.96 15.68 20.10
C ALA A 426 -6.77 14.38 20.07
N LEU A 427 -6.20 13.29 19.54
CA LEU A 427 -6.88 12.00 19.51
C LEU A 427 -6.93 11.33 20.89
N VAL A 428 -5.87 11.46 21.70
CA VAL A 428 -5.89 11.01 23.10
C VAL A 428 -7.02 11.71 23.88
N GLU A 429 -7.15 13.03 23.74
CA GLU A 429 -8.23 13.81 24.37
C GLU A 429 -9.62 13.39 23.85
N ALA A 430 -9.77 13.17 22.55
CA ALA A 430 -11.02 12.74 21.96
C ALA A 430 -11.47 11.36 22.46
N VAL A 431 -10.53 10.45 22.75
CA VAL A 431 -10.85 9.14 23.35
C VAL A 431 -11.19 9.29 24.83
N HIS A 432 -10.41 10.05 25.60
CA HIS A 432 -10.67 10.25 27.04
C HIS A 432 -12.01 10.95 27.31
N SER A 433 -12.37 11.93 26.49
CA SER A 433 -13.64 12.64 26.57
C SER A 433 -14.84 11.82 26.07
N GLY A 434 -14.60 10.68 25.41
CA GLY A 434 -15.65 9.84 24.81
C GLY A 434 -16.19 10.35 23.47
N ALA A 435 -15.63 11.42 22.91
CA ALA A 435 -15.96 11.88 21.55
C ALA A 435 -15.65 10.79 20.49
N VAL A 436 -14.68 9.92 20.79
CA VAL A 436 -14.37 8.70 20.07
C VAL A 436 -14.50 7.52 21.03
N GLY A 437 -15.34 6.53 20.69
CA GLY A 437 -15.60 5.40 21.58
C GLY A 437 -14.41 4.45 21.76
N ALA A 438 -14.20 3.95 22.98
CA ALA A 438 -13.13 2.98 23.29
C ALA A 438 -13.21 1.69 22.44
N GLN A 439 -14.41 1.23 22.10
CA GLN A 439 -14.60 0.07 21.21
C GLN A 439 -14.00 0.31 19.82
N ARG A 440 -14.13 1.53 19.28
CA ARG A 440 -13.56 1.92 17.98
C ARG A 440 -12.03 1.87 18.04
N LEU A 441 -11.43 2.33 19.14
CA LEU A 441 -9.99 2.24 19.41
C LEU A 441 -9.53 0.78 19.44
N ASP A 442 -10.19 -0.06 20.24
CA ASP A 442 -9.82 -1.47 20.42
C ASP A 442 -9.91 -2.25 19.10
N GLN A 443 -10.92 -1.98 18.27
CA GLN A 443 -11.05 -2.59 16.94
C GLN A 443 -9.86 -2.25 16.02
N SER A 444 -9.45 -0.99 15.95
CA SER A 444 -8.29 -0.60 15.11
C SER A 444 -7.00 -1.18 15.62
N VAL A 445 -6.73 -1.06 16.93
CA VAL A 445 -5.49 -1.57 17.51
C VAL A 445 -5.39 -3.08 17.36
N ARG A 446 -6.51 -3.81 17.52
CA ARG A 446 -6.57 -5.24 17.22
C ARG A 446 -6.13 -5.54 15.78
N ARG A 447 -6.69 -4.86 14.77
CA ARG A 447 -6.29 -5.07 13.36
C ARG A 447 -4.81 -4.78 13.12
N ILE A 448 -4.26 -3.74 13.76
CA ILE A 448 -2.84 -3.39 13.67
C ILE A 448 -1.97 -4.48 14.28
N LEU A 449 -2.30 -4.94 15.49
CA LEU A 449 -1.56 -6.01 16.16
C LEU A 449 -1.68 -7.34 15.39
N GLU A 450 -2.86 -7.68 14.87
CA GLU A 450 -3.08 -8.86 14.02
C GLU A 450 -2.23 -8.78 12.75
N THR A 451 -2.14 -7.60 12.14
CA THR A 451 -1.28 -7.38 10.98
C THR A 451 0.19 -7.59 11.34
N LYS A 452 0.67 -6.99 12.43
CA LYS A 452 2.04 -7.17 12.92
C LYS A 452 2.33 -8.65 13.23
N TYR A 453 1.39 -9.34 13.86
CA TYR A 453 1.49 -10.78 14.10
C TYR A 453 1.59 -11.51 12.77
N ASN A 454 0.65 -11.34 11.84
CA ASN A 454 0.62 -12.06 10.57
C ASN A 454 1.87 -11.82 9.69
N LEU A 455 2.52 -10.66 9.82
CA LEU A 455 3.80 -10.34 9.16
C LEU A 455 5.04 -10.88 9.89
N GLY A 456 4.86 -11.66 10.95
CA GLY A 456 5.94 -12.23 11.76
C GLY A 456 6.70 -11.17 12.56
N LEU A 457 6.05 -10.09 12.97
CA LEU A 457 6.70 -9.05 13.79
C LEU A 457 6.46 -9.28 15.29
N LEU A 458 5.42 -10.02 15.67
CA LEU A 458 5.11 -10.34 17.07
C LEU A 458 5.36 -11.82 17.33
N LEU A 459 6.13 -12.13 18.39
CA LEU A 459 6.30 -13.51 18.85
C LEU A 459 5.03 -14.00 19.57
N PRO A 460 4.58 -15.24 19.31
CA PRO A 460 3.55 -15.87 20.12
C PRO A 460 4.13 -16.28 21.49
N SER A 461 3.70 -15.67 22.61
CA SER A 461 3.71 -16.31 23.94
C SER A 461 3.08 -15.45 25.06
N GLU A 462 2.65 -16.10 26.14
CA GLU A 462 2.29 -15.50 27.46
C GLU A 462 3.36 -14.55 28.02
N SER A 463 4.61 -14.62 27.54
CA SER A 463 5.73 -13.76 27.95
C SER A 463 5.70 -12.36 27.31
N ALA A 464 4.97 -12.16 26.21
CA ALA A 464 4.81 -10.84 25.58
C ALA A 464 4.12 -9.85 26.53
N ALA A 465 3.23 -10.33 27.41
CA ALA A 465 2.57 -9.53 28.44
C ALA A 465 3.52 -9.06 29.57
N ARG A 466 4.68 -9.72 29.75
CA ARG A 466 5.69 -9.34 30.76
C ARG A 466 6.84 -8.50 30.19
N ALA A 467 6.93 -8.37 28.85
CA ALA A 467 8.08 -7.80 28.15
C ALA A 467 7.86 -6.39 27.58
N ILE A 468 6.91 -5.61 28.13
CA ILE A 468 6.93 -4.16 27.92
C ILE A 468 8.07 -3.59 28.79
N GLY A 469 9.31 -3.77 28.32
CA GLY A 469 10.51 -3.33 29.04
C GLY A 469 11.85 -4.01 28.71
N ALA A 470 11.95 -4.97 27.79
CA ALA A 470 13.25 -5.56 27.45
C ALA A 470 13.34 -6.02 25.99
N ASP A 471 14.31 -5.45 25.28
CA ASP A 471 14.98 -5.91 24.05
C ASP A 471 14.15 -6.59 22.95
N GLY A 472 13.82 -5.79 21.93
CA GLY A 472 13.67 -6.16 20.51
C GLY A 472 13.17 -7.57 20.18
N ILE A 473 11.86 -7.70 20.01
CA ILE A 473 11.18 -8.95 19.67
C ILE A 473 11.00 -9.05 18.13
N ILE A 474 11.55 -10.09 17.48
CA ILE A 474 11.30 -10.45 16.06
C ILE A 474 10.89 -11.94 15.97
N ASP A 475 9.79 -12.24 15.28
CA ASP A 475 9.32 -13.60 14.98
C ASP A 475 9.79 -14.10 13.58
N LEU A 476 10.05 -15.40 13.48
CA LEU A 476 10.79 -16.10 12.42
C LEU A 476 9.92 -16.61 11.25
N ARG A 477 8.66 -16.15 11.10
CA ARG A 477 7.76 -16.59 10.00
C ARG A 477 8.22 -16.15 8.61
N PHE A 478 8.96 -15.06 8.53
CA PHE A 478 9.60 -14.57 7.31
C PHE A 478 11.04 -14.16 7.65
N PRO A 479 11.99 -15.12 7.69
CA PRO A 479 13.39 -14.80 7.94
C PRO A 479 13.87 -13.89 6.80
N ALA A 480 14.36 -12.71 7.15
CA ALA A 480 14.90 -11.80 6.15
C ALA A 480 16.19 -12.38 5.58
N GLU A 481 16.20 -12.63 4.28
CA GLU A 481 17.43 -12.99 3.56
C GLU A 481 18.38 -11.78 3.57
N PRO A 482 19.71 -11.99 3.63
CA PRO A 482 20.67 -10.90 3.55
C PRO A 482 20.49 -10.12 2.24
N PRO A 483 20.39 -8.77 2.26
CA PRO A 483 20.18 -7.98 1.05
C PRO A 483 21.17 -8.29 -0.09
N ALA A 484 22.42 -8.57 0.25
CA ALA A 484 23.47 -8.90 -0.72
C ALA A 484 23.17 -10.18 -1.56
N GLN A 485 22.26 -11.04 -1.10
CA GLN A 485 21.88 -12.28 -1.79
C GLN A 485 20.61 -12.15 -2.64
N VAL A 486 19.85 -11.06 -2.49
CA VAL A 486 18.51 -10.94 -3.08
C VAL A 486 18.28 -9.66 -3.87
N LEU A 487 18.95 -8.56 -3.52
CA LEU A 487 18.77 -7.29 -4.23
C LEU A 487 19.33 -7.37 -5.63
N GLY A 488 18.47 -7.13 -6.64
CA GLY A 488 18.89 -6.93 -8.02
C GLY A 488 19.50 -8.17 -8.69
N ILE A 489 19.28 -9.37 -8.16
CA ILE A 489 19.84 -10.60 -8.74
C ILE A 489 19.29 -10.84 -10.15
N ALA A 490 20.06 -11.57 -10.97
CA ALA A 490 19.70 -11.86 -12.36
C ALA A 490 18.30 -12.48 -12.52
N ALA A 491 17.89 -13.35 -11.58
CA ALA A 491 16.56 -13.94 -11.60
C ALA A 491 15.42 -12.92 -11.44
N HIS A 492 15.64 -11.86 -10.66
CA HIS A 492 14.65 -10.79 -10.50
C HIS A 492 14.64 -9.87 -11.73
N GLN A 493 15.82 -9.55 -12.28
CA GLN A 493 15.95 -8.78 -13.52
C GLN A 493 15.26 -9.47 -14.70
N ALA A 494 15.41 -10.80 -14.82
CA ALA A 494 14.79 -11.60 -15.88
C ALA A 494 13.25 -11.52 -15.87
N VAL A 495 12.61 -11.39 -14.69
CA VAL A 495 11.15 -11.17 -14.59
C VAL A 495 10.77 -9.83 -15.23
N VAL A 496 11.53 -8.77 -14.96
CA VAL A 496 11.29 -7.43 -15.53
C VAL A 496 11.52 -7.44 -17.04
N GLU A 497 12.61 -8.07 -17.50
CA GLU A 497 12.91 -8.21 -18.93
C GLU A 497 11.81 -8.96 -19.67
N GLU A 498 11.25 -10.01 -19.07
CA GLU A 498 10.15 -10.78 -19.65
C GLU A 498 8.87 -9.95 -19.78
N ILE A 499 8.54 -9.14 -18.77
CA ILE A 499 7.40 -8.20 -18.81
C ILE A 499 7.59 -7.16 -19.91
N VAL A 500 8.78 -6.55 -20.00
CA VAL A 500 9.09 -5.51 -21.01
C VAL A 500 9.07 -6.11 -22.41
N ARG A 501 9.65 -7.30 -22.60
CA ARG A 501 9.61 -8.02 -23.89
C ARG A 501 8.17 -8.29 -24.31
N ARG A 502 7.35 -8.85 -23.43
CA ARG A 502 5.94 -9.12 -23.72
C ARG A 502 5.16 -7.85 -24.07
N HIS A 503 5.38 -6.76 -23.33
CA HIS A 503 4.79 -5.46 -23.65
C HIS A 503 5.16 -5.00 -25.07
N ASN A 504 6.45 -5.09 -25.43
CA ASN A 504 6.93 -4.69 -26.75
C ASN A 504 6.37 -5.58 -27.87
N ASP A 505 6.31 -6.90 -27.66
CA ASP A 505 5.76 -7.86 -28.62
C ASP A 505 4.29 -7.55 -28.93
N LEU A 506 3.47 -7.30 -27.90
CA LEU A 506 2.06 -6.93 -28.06
C LEU A 506 1.89 -5.59 -28.78
N ARG A 507 2.72 -4.59 -28.45
CA ARG A 507 2.70 -3.29 -29.11
C ARG A 507 3.04 -3.38 -30.60
N GLN A 508 4.00 -4.22 -30.97
CA GLN A 508 4.36 -4.45 -32.37
C GLN A 508 3.22 -5.11 -33.16
N GLN A 509 2.53 -6.08 -32.56
CA GLN A 509 1.36 -6.73 -33.17
C GLN A 509 0.23 -5.72 -33.45
N GLU A 510 -0.05 -4.81 -32.52
CA GLU A 510 -1.05 -3.76 -32.72
C GLU A 510 -0.67 -2.77 -33.83
N THR A 511 0.61 -2.42 -33.95
CA THR A 511 1.09 -1.52 -35.00
C THR A 511 1.22 -2.18 -36.37
N GLY A 512 1.47 -3.48 -36.43
CA GLY A 512 1.55 -4.24 -37.69
C GLY A 512 0.18 -4.66 -38.24
N ALA A 513 -0.87 -4.59 -37.43
CA ALA A 513 -2.26 -4.87 -37.81
C ALA A 513 -3.06 -3.63 -38.26
N ARG A 514 -2.50 -2.43 -38.09
CA ARG A 514 -3.05 -1.14 -38.57
C ARG A 514 -2.33 -0.72 -39.84
#